data_AF-H1CY09-F1
#
_entry.id   AF-H1CY09-F1
#
_cell.length_a   1.000
_cell.length_b   1.000
_cell.length_c   1.000
_cell.angle_alpha   90.00
_cell.angle_beta   90.00
_cell.angle_gamma   90.00
#
_symmetry.space_group_name_H-M   'P 1'
#
loop_
_entity.id
_entity.type
_entity.pdbx_description
1 polymer ?
#
loop_
_entity_poly.entity_id
_entity_poly.type
_entity_poly.pdbx_seq_one_letter_code
_entity_poly.pdbx_strand_id
1 'polypeptide(L)'
;MMMHKDLSAPLAAIGMALLSFETQLIMFMVFVFMVFMDCFTRWMAIGAAWLKSQGCTAPGLWEAFRAIPAARRAGLISSQVMKKQGMEKLILYNVSVMTAAGADFLLESSGAAPFLTSAIVSYLVVTETLSIVENLSEAGAGGLERLAQLVRKKM
;
A
#
# COMPACT_ATOMS: atom_id res chain seq x y z
N MET A 1 33.91 3.85 38.95
CA MET A 1 33.57 3.24 37.65
C MET A 1 32.09 2.82 37.57
N MET A 2 31.16 3.66 38.06
CA MET A 2 29.70 3.41 37.97
C MET A 2 28.98 4.47 37.11
N MET A 3 29.49 5.72 37.06
CA MET A 3 28.87 6.84 36.34
C MET A 3 28.74 6.71 34.81
N HIS A 4 29.51 5.83 34.16
CA HIS A 4 29.50 5.71 32.69
C HIS A 4 28.40 4.77 32.17
N LYS A 5 27.90 3.85 33.02
CA LYS A 5 26.82 2.91 32.67
C LYS A 5 25.45 3.58 32.75
N ASP A 6 25.23 4.42 33.75
CA ASP A 6 23.93 5.07 34.01
C ASP A 6 23.54 6.10 32.95
N LEU A 7 24.52 6.70 32.25
CA LEU A 7 24.26 7.61 31.12
C LEU A 7 24.16 6.85 29.78
N SER A 8 24.86 5.71 29.65
CA SER A 8 24.85 4.91 28.41
C SER A 8 23.52 4.20 28.17
N ALA A 9 22.82 3.77 29.22
CA ALA A 9 21.52 3.12 29.13
C ALA A 9 20.39 4.04 28.59
N PRO A 10 20.17 5.26 29.14
CA PRO A 10 19.19 6.19 28.58
C PRO A 10 19.61 6.69 27.19
N LEU A 11 20.91 6.88 26.91
CA LEU A 11 21.38 7.27 25.59
C LEU A 11 21.14 6.16 24.55
N ALA A 12 21.34 4.89 24.92
CA ALA A 12 21.02 3.74 24.08
C ALA A 12 19.51 3.58 23.88
N ALA A 13 18.70 3.81 24.92
CA ALA A 13 17.23 3.78 24.82
C ALA A 13 16.70 4.89 23.90
N ILE A 14 17.23 6.11 24.00
CA ILE A 14 16.90 7.22 23.10
C ILE A 14 17.33 6.90 21.67
N GLY A 15 18.53 6.34 21.49
CA GLY A 15 19.02 5.90 20.17
C GLY A 15 18.16 4.81 19.55
N MET A 16 17.73 3.81 20.32
CA MET A 16 16.80 2.77 19.87
C MET A 16 15.42 3.34 19.55
N ALA A 17 14.89 4.25 20.37
CA ALA A 17 13.61 4.91 20.11
C ALA A 17 13.64 5.75 18.82
N LEU A 18 14.73 6.48 18.56
CA LEU A 18 14.93 7.23 17.32
C LEU A 18 15.01 6.30 16.11
N LEU A 19 15.79 5.21 16.19
CA LEU A 19 15.88 4.22 15.10
C LEU A 19 14.54 3.53 14.81
N SER A 20 13.78 3.20 15.86
CA SER A 20 12.43 2.64 15.72
C SER A 20 11.48 3.64 15.06
N PHE A 21 11.57 4.92 15.41
CA PHE A 21 10.76 5.98 14.82
C PHE A 21 11.09 6.19 13.34
N GLU A 22 12.37 6.25 12.98
CA GLU A 22 12.81 6.34 11.58
C GLU A 22 12.32 5.14 10.75
N THR A 23 12.43 3.92 11.29
CA THR A 23 11.96 2.71 10.60
C THR A 23 10.44 2.75 10.38
N GLN A 24 9.69 3.19 11.37
CA GLN A 24 8.23 3.26 11.31
C GLN A 24 7.75 4.37 10.36
N LEU A 25 8.48 5.49 10.28
CA LEU A 25 8.27 6.54 9.28
C LEU A 25 8.55 6.02 7.87
N ILE A 26 9.65 5.30 7.65
CA ILE A 26 9.97 4.72 6.34
C ILE A 26 8.87 3.73 5.91
N MET A 27 8.43 2.84 6.80
CA MET A 27 7.33 1.91 6.52
C MET A 27 6.04 2.65 6.15
N PHE A 28 5.70 3.71 6.88
CA PHE A 28 4.56 4.56 6.55
C PHE A 28 4.70 5.23 5.17
N MET A 29 5.87 5.78 4.85
CA MET A 29 6.13 6.44 3.57
C MET A 29 6.07 5.45 2.39
N VAL A 30 6.63 4.26 2.55
CA VAL A 30 6.54 3.17 1.56
C VAL A 30 5.09 2.75 1.35
N PHE A 31 4.30 2.68 2.42
CA PHE A 31 2.89 2.35 2.33
C PHE A 31 2.08 3.44 1.61
N VAL A 32 2.29 4.71 1.95
CA VAL A 32 1.67 5.84 1.24
C VAL A 32 2.04 5.80 -0.24
N PHE A 33 3.28 5.48 -0.57
CA PHE A 33 3.73 5.29 -1.94
C PHE A 33 3.03 4.11 -2.64
N MET A 34 2.81 2.97 -1.96
CA MET A 34 2.03 1.85 -2.51
C MET A 34 0.60 2.26 -2.83
N VAL A 35 -0.09 2.96 -1.91
CA VAL A 35 -1.46 3.46 -2.15
C VAL A 35 -1.49 4.44 -3.33
N PHE A 36 -0.46 5.29 -3.45
CA PHE A 36 -0.31 6.16 -4.62
C PHE A 36 -0.13 5.37 -5.91
N MET A 37 0.72 4.33 -5.90
CA MET A 37 0.93 3.44 -7.05
C MET A 37 -0.35 2.70 -7.44
N ASP A 38 -1.15 2.27 -6.47
CA ASP A 38 -2.45 1.67 -6.74
C ASP A 38 -3.39 2.66 -7.45
N CYS A 39 -3.51 3.89 -6.94
CA CYS A 39 -4.30 4.93 -7.59
C CYS A 39 -3.78 5.24 -9.01
N PHE A 40 -2.47 5.28 -9.18
CA PHE A 40 -1.84 5.51 -10.48
C PHE A 40 -2.13 4.38 -11.48
N THR A 41 -2.00 3.13 -11.05
CA THR A 41 -2.32 1.98 -11.89
C THR A 41 -3.81 1.92 -12.23
N ARG A 42 -4.69 2.34 -11.31
CA ARG A 42 -6.11 2.51 -11.58
C ARG A 42 -6.38 3.55 -12.67
N TRP A 43 -5.63 4.64 -12.73
CA TRP A 43 -5.76 5.62 -13.82
C TRP A 43 -5.34 5.02 -15.17
N MET A 44 -4.29 4.21 -15.20
CA MET A 44 -3.91 3.48 -16.41
C MET A 44 -5.00 2.51 -16.84
N ALA A 45 -5.62 1.77 -15.92
CA ALA A 45 -6.74 0.88 -16.23
C ALA A 45 -7.91 1.64 -16.89
N ILE A 46 -8.29 2.79 -16.32
CA ILE A 46 -9.33 3.67 -16.89
C ILE A 46 -8.91 4.21 -18.27
N GLY A 47 -7.65 4.61 -18.44
CA GLY A 47 -7.11 5.08 -19.71
C GLY A 47 -7.17 4.01 -20.80
N ALA A 48 -6.81 2.77 -20.47
CA ALA A 48 -6.93 1.62 -21.37
C ALA A 48 -8.39 1.30 -21.70
N ALA A 49 -9.30 1.36 -20.73
CA ALA A 49 -10.73 1.19 -20.95
C ALA A 49 -11.30 2.26 -21.90
N TRP A 50 -10.86 3.52 -21.75
CA TRP A 50 -11.22 4.60 -22.66
C TRP A 50 -10.71 4.36 -24.09
N LEU A 51 -9.45 3.92 -24.26
CA LEU A 51 -8.91 3.56 -25.58
C LEU A 51 -9.71 2.42 -26.24
N LYS A 52 -10.09 1.40 -25.47
CA LYS A 52 -10.96 0.31 -25.94
C LYS A 52 -12.32 0.83 -26.41
N SER A 53 -12.91 1.79 -25.70
CA SER A 53 -14.18 2.41 -26.10
C SER A 53 -14.08 3.20 -27.42
N GLN A 54 -12.88 3.65 -27.78
CA GLN A 54 -12.60 4.34 -29.04
C GLN A 54 -12.17 3.39 -30.18
N GLY A 55 -12.22 2.07 -29.97
CA GLY A 55 -11.92 1.07 -30.99
C GLY A 55 -10.48 0.53 -30.99
N CYS A 56 -9.64 0.89 -30.01
CA CYS A 56 -8.33 0.25 -29.86
C CYS A 56 -8.48 -1.14 -29.23
N THR A 57 -8.19 -2.20 -29.99
CA THR A 57 -8.42 -3.59 -29.58
C THR A 57 -7.43 -4.11 -28.53
N ALA A 58 -6.21 -3.58 -28.47
CA ALA A 58 -5.18 -4.00 -27.50
C ALA A 58 -4.27 -2.83 -27.08
N PRO A 59 -4.74 -1.93 -26.20
CA PRO A 59 -3.91 -0.83 -25.73
C PRO A 59 -2.75 -1.35 -24.88
N GLY A 60 -1.54 -0.92 -25.20
CA GLY A 60 -0.35 -1.18 -24.36
C GLY A 60 -0.30 -0.28 -23.12
N LEU A 61 0.51 -0.65 -22.13
CA LEU A 61 0.70 0.16 -20.91
C LEU A 61 1.09 1.62 -21.19
N TRP A 62 1.94 1.82 -22.20
CA TRP A 62 2.38 3.16 -22.58
C TRP A 62 1.25 4.01 -23.18
N GLU A 63 0.34 3.36 -23.92
CA GLU A 63 -0.83 4.01 -24.51
C GLU A 63 -1.86 4.32 -23.42
N ALA A 64 -2.07 3.39 -22.50
CA ALA A 64 -2.91 3.57 -21.31
C ALA A 64 -2.47 4.79 -20.48
N PHE A 65 -1.16 4.95 -20.25
CA PHE A 65 -0.58 6.10 -19.57
C PHE A 65 -0.86 7.42 -20.32
N ARG A 66 -0.63 7.44 -21.63
CA ARG A 66 -0.89 8.62 -22.48
C ARG A 66 -2.39 8.96 -22.58
N ALA A 67 -3.27 7.98 -22.40
CA ALA A 67 -4.71 8.17 -22.43
C ALA A 67 -5.29 8.77 -21.15
N ILE A 68 -4.56 8.78 -20.02
CA ILE A 68 -5.06 9.31 -18.73
C ILE A 68 -5.61 10.74 -18.86
N PRO A 69 -4.92 11.71 -19.48
CA PRO A 69 -5.45 13.08 -19.62
C PRO A 69 -6.71 13.12 -20.48
N ALA A 70 -6.80 12.28 -21.52
CA ALA A 70 -7.97 12.21 -22.39
C ALA A 70 -9.18 11.58 -21.66
N ALA A 71 -8.97 10.49 -20.94
CA ALA A 71 -9.99 9.85 -20.09
C ALA A 71 -10.48 10.80 -18.97
N ARG A 72 -9.58 11.62 -18.42
CA ARG A 72 -9.95 12.67 -17.45
C ARG A 72 -10.82 13.76 -18.07
N ARG A 73 -10.48 14.24 -19.28
CA ARG A 73 -11.32 15.22 -20.01
C ARG A 73 -12.68 14.63 -20.40
N ALA A 74 -12.76 13.33 -20.63
CA ALA A 74 -14.01 12.62 -20.87
C ALA A 74 -14.87 12.41 -19.60
N GLY A 75 -14.42 12.89 -18.42
CA GLY A 75 -15.16 12.79 -17.18
C GLY A 75 -15.13 11.41 -16.50
N LEU A 76 -14.39 10.44 -17.05
CA LEU A 76 -14.29 9.08 -16.49
C LEU A 76 -13.45 9.03 -15.21
N ILE A 77 -12.54 9.98 -15.02
CA ILE A 77 -11.68 10.08 -13.84
C ILE A 77 -12.24 11.17 -12.92
N SER A 78 -13.10 10.78 -11.98
CA SER A 78 -13.58 11.69 -10.93
C SER A 78 -12.58 11.77 -9.78
N SER A 79 -12.12 12.99 -9.48
CA SER A 79 -11.19 13.23 -8.36
C SER A 79 -11.82 12.90 -7.00
N GLN A 80 -13.14 12.97 -6.86
CA GLN A 80 -13.82 12.65 -5.61
C GLN A 80 -13.85 11.14 -5.35
N VAL A 81 -14.12 10.34 -6.37
CA VAL A 81 -14.14 8.87 -6.26
C VAL A 81 -12.74 8.36 -5.91
N MET A 82 -11.71 8.89 -6.57
CA MET A 82 -10.33 8.47 -6.28
C MET A 82 -9.81 8.95 -4.94
N LYS A 83 -10.13 10.19 -4.53
CA LYS A 83 -9.82 10.65 -3.18
C LYS A 83 -10.49 9.75 -2.14
N LYS A 84 -11.75 9.38 -2.36
CA LYS A 84 -12.46 8.48 -1.45
C LYS A 84 -11.77 7.12 -1.35
N GLN A 85 -11.45 6.48 -2.47
CA GLN A 85 -10.78 5.17 -2.47
C GLN A 85 -9.38 5.21 -1.84
N GLY A 86 -8.54 6.19 -2.20
CA GLY A 86 -7.20 6.32 -1.61
C GLY A 86 -7.26 6.66 -0.11
N MET A 87 -8.16 7.54 0.31
CA MET A 87 -8.35 7.88 1.72
C MET A 87 -8.94 6.72 2.51
N GLU A 88 -9.87 5.96 1.94
CA GLU A 88 -10.45 4.77 2.57
C GLU A 88 -9.36 3.72 2.85
N LYS A 89 -8.47 3.45 1.90
CA LYS A 89 -7.32 2.56 2.09
C LYS A 89 -6.37 3.07 3.18
N LEU A 90 -6.07 4.38 3.18
CA LEU A 90 -5.19 4.97 4.18
C LEU A 90 -5.80 4.92 5.59
N ILE A 91 -7.10 5.23 5.73
CA ILE A 91 -7.81 5.16 7.01
C ILE A 91 -7.87 3.72 7.51
N LEU A 92 -8.27 2.77 6.64
CA LEU A 92 -8.35 1.35 6.99
C LEU A 92 -7.01 0.85 7.51
N TYR A 93 -5.92 1.16 6.81
CA TYR A 93 -4.57 0.78 7.24
C TYR A 93 -4.23 1.34 8.63
N ASN A 94 -4.39 2.65 8.83
CA ASN A 94 -4.04 3.28 10.11
C ASN A 94 -4.85 2.68 11.26
N VAL A 95 -6.16 2.49 11.06
CA VAL A 95 -7.03 1.87 12.06
C VAL A 95 -6.60 0.43 12.32
N SER A 96 -6.38 -0.39 11.29
CA SER A 96 -5.98 -1.79 11.44
C SER A 96 -4.64 -1.94 12.17
N VAL A 97 -3.63 -1.13 11.83
CA VAL A 97 -2.31 -1.17 12.48
C VAL A 97 -2.39 -0.68 13.92
N MET A 98 -3.15 0.38 14.21
CA MET A 98 -3.36 0.85 15.59
C MET A 98 -4.07 -0.21 16.44
N THR A 99 -5.09 -0.87 15.89
CA THR A 99 -5.78 -1.99 16.58
C THR A 99 -4.83 -3.16 16.82
N ALA A 100 -4.01 -3.52 15.82
CA ALA A 100 -3.03 -4.60 15.93
C ALA A 100 -1.97 -4.30 17.01
N ALA A 101 -1.44 -3.08 17.02
CA ALA A 101 -0.46 -2.64 18.01
C ALA A 101 -1.05 -2.63 19.43
N GLY A 102 -2.30 -2.18 19.58
CA GLY A 102 -3.02 -2.27 20.86
C GLY A 102 -3.21 -3.71 21.32
N ALA A 103 -3.53 -4.63 20.41
CA ALA A 103 -3.66 -6.05 20.73
C ALA A 103 -2.31 -6.70 21.07
N ASP A 104 -1.23 -6.36 20.35
CA ASP A 104 0.12 -6.81 20.67
C ASP A 104 0.60 -6.30 22.03
N PHE A 105 0.27 -5.05 22.39
CA PHE A 105 0.56 -4.51 23.72
C PHE A 105 -0.14 -5.31 24.83
N LEU A 106 -1.41 -5.72 24.60
CA LEU A 106 -2.13 -6.58 25.54
C LEU A 106 -1.53 -7.99 25.62
N LEU A 107 -1.13 -8.56 24.49
CA LEU A 107 -0.46 -9.87 24.44
C LEU A 107 0.84 -9.84 25.24
N GLU A 108 1.70 -8.85 24.99
CA GLU A 108 2.96 -8.66 25.69
C GLU A 108 2.74 -8.48 27.21
N SER A 109 1.74 -7.66 27.59
CA SER A 109 1.36 -7.46 28.99
C SER A 109 0.85 -8.74 29.67
N SER A 110 0.30 -9.69 28.90
CA SER A 110 -0.14 -11.01 29.38
C SER A 110 0.96 -12.07 29.37
N GLY A 111 2.17 -11.73 28.92
CA GLY A 111 3.30 -12.66 28.78
C GLY A 111 3.30 -13.50 27.50
N ALA A 112 2.39 -13.21 26.56
CA ALA A 112 2.36 -13.82 25.24
C ALA A 112 3.23 -13.04 24.24
N ALA A 113 3.75 -13.72 23.22
CA ALA A 113 4.55 -13.07 22.19
C ALA A 113 3.65 -12.23 21.24
N PRO A 114 3.99 -10.95 20.97
CA PRO A 114 3.27 -10.14 20.00
C PRO A 114 3.51 -10.64 18.57
N PHE A 115 2.46 -10.62 17.74
CA PHE A 115 2.57 -11.02 16.34
C PHE A 115 1.53 -10.35 15.41
N LEU A 116 0.47 -9.77 15.96
CA LEU A 116 -0.70 -9.31 15.20
C LEU A 116 -0.36 -8.14 14.29
N THR A 117 0.49 -7.21 14.74
CA THR A 117 0.93 -6.06 13.93
C THR A 117 1.66 -6.53 12.68
N SER A 118 2.59 -7.47 12.83
CA SER A 118 3.34 -8.03 11.70
C SER A 118 2.43 -8.77 10.71
N ALA A 119 1.45 -9.54 11.22
CA ALA A 119 0.50 -10.27 10.39
C ALA A 119 -0.41 -9.32 9.60
N ILE A 120 -0.96 -8.29 10.26
CA ILE A 120 -1.84 -7.30 9.63
C ILE A 120 -1.09 -6.48 8.58
N VAL A 121 0.12 -6.00 8.90
CA VAL A 121 0.95 -5.26 7.92
C VAL A 121 1.27 -6.15 6.71
N SER A 122 1.64 -7.41 6.94
CA SER A 122 1.93 -8.35 5.85
C SER A 122 0.71 -8.59 4.96
N TYR A 123 -0.47 -8.80 5.56
CA TYR A 123 -1.71 -8.97 4.82
C TYR A 123 -2.03 -7.74 3.95
N LEU A 124 -1.94 -6.54 4.53
CA LEU A 124 -2.24 -5.29 3.82
C LEU A 124 -1.29 -5.04 2.65
N VAL A 125 0.01 -5.32 2.81
CA VAL A 125 0.99 -5.24 1.72
C VAL A 125 0.64 -6.20 0.58
N VAL A 126 0.25 -7.44 0.90
CA VAL A 126 -0.14 -8.40 -0.14
C VAL A 126 -1.41 -7.94 -0.87
N THR A 127 -2.43 -7.46 -0.15
CA THR A 127 -3.68 -6.98 -0.77
C THR A 127 -3.46 -5.75 -1.66
N GLU A 128 -2.63 -4.79 -1.24
CA GLU A 128 -2.33 -3.61 -2.07
C GLU A 128 -1.48 -3.98 -3.29
N THR A 129 -0.53 -4.90 -3.13
CA THR A 129 0.25 -5.42 -4.26
C THR A 129 -0.67 -6.11 -5.27
N LEU A 130 -1.63 -6.91 -4.80
CA LEU A 130 -2.61 -7.56 -5.67
C LEU A 130 -3.46 -6.54 -6.42
N SER A 131 -3.96 -5.50 -5.73
CA SER A 131 -4.73 -4.40 -6.32
C SER A 131 -3.96 -3.69 -7.45
N ILE A 132 -2.67 -3.41 -7.23
CA ILE A 132 -1.76 -2.83 -8.24
C ILE A 132 -1.64 -3.76 -9.46
N VAL A 133 -1.42 -5.06 -9.23
CA VAL A 133 -1.27 -6.07 -10.29
C VAL A 133 -2.56 -6.20 -11.11
N GLU A 134 -3.72 -6.22 -10.46
CA GLU A 134 -5.03 -6.27 -11.10
C GLU A 134 -5.25 -5.03 -11.97
N ASN A 135 -5.01 -3.83 -11.43
CA ASN A 135 -5.12 -2.58 -12.18
C ASN A 135 -4.17 -2.54 -13.40
N LEU A 136 -2.94 -3.05 -13.27
CA LEU A 136 -2.01 -3.14 -14.40
C LEU A 136 -2.45 -4.17 -15.45
N SER A 137 -3.01 -5.29 -15.02
CA SER A 137 -3.58 -6.30 -15.91
C SER A 137 -4.71 -5.70 -16.75
N GLU A 138 -5.62 -4.95 -16.12
CA GLU A 138 -6.69 -4.22 -16.82
C GLU A 138 -6.15 -3.16 -17.79
N ALA A 139 -5.03 -2.52 -17.44
CA ALA A 139 -4.34 -1.53 -18.26
C ALA A 139 -3.62 -2.11 -19.50
N GLY A 140 -3.57 -3.43 -19.66
CA GLY A 140 -2.97 -4.09 -20.81
C GLY A 140 -1.58 -4.70 -20.56
N ALA A 141 -1.16 -4.86 -19.30
CA ALA A 141 0.05 -5.62 -18.97
C ALA A 141 -0.16 -7.13 -19.17
N GLY A 142 0.17 -7.62 -20.36
CA GLY A 142 0.13 -9.06 -20.66
C GLY A 142 0.96 -9.88 -19.65
N GLY A 143 0.34 -10.87 -19.03
CA GLY A 143 0.98 -11.79 -18.08
C GLY A 143 0.71 -11.53 -16.59
N LEU A 144 0.28 -10.31 -16.22
CA LEU A 144 -0.05 -9.99 -14.81
C LEU A 144 -1.36 -10.63 -14.33
N GLU A 145 -2.28 -10.95 -15.24
CA GLU A 145 -3.52 -11.65 -14.90
C GLU A 145 -3.25 -13.02 -14.25
N ARG A 146 -2.29 -13.78 -14.81
CA ARG A 146 -1.86 -15.07 -14.23
C ARG A 146 -1.21 -14.89 -12.87
N LEU A 147 -0.42 -13.82 -12.70
CA LEU A 147 0.20 -13.51 -11.41
C LEU A 147 -0.86 -13.18 -10.35
N ALA A 148 -1.84 -12.33 -10.69
CA ALA A 148 -2.96 -12.00 -9.80
C ALA A 148 -3.73 -13.26 -9.37
N GLN A 149 -4.06 -14.14 -10.33
CA GLN A 149 -4.75 -15.40 -10.03
C GLN A 149 -3.94 -16.30 -9.08
N LEU A 150 -2.62 -16.40 -9.29
CA LEU A 150 -1.75 -17.20 -8.42
C LEU A 150 -1.67 -16.64 -6.99
N VAL A 151 -1.55 -15.32 -6.85
CA VAL A 151 -1.54 -14.66 -5.53
C VAL A 151 -2.88 -14.88 -4.84
N ARG A 152 -3.99 -14.63 -5.53
CA ARG A 152 -5.35 -14.81 -4.99
C ARG A 152 -5.65 -16.26 -4.57
N LYS A 153 -5.05 -17.25 -5.21
CA LYS A 153 -5.20 -18.67 -4.83
C LYS A 153 -4.44 -19.02 -3.54
N LYS A 154 -3.38 -18.28 -3.21
CA LYS A 154 -2.55 -18.51 -2.02
C LYS A 154 -2.99 -17.73 -0.79
N MET A 155 -3.80 -16.68 -0.97
CA MET A 155 -4.47 -15.94 0.09
C MET A 155 -5.74 -16.67 0.52
#